data_AF-A0AAV5TLU0-F1
#
_entry.id   AF-A0AAV5TLU0-F1
#
_cell.length_a   1.000
_cell.length_b   1.000
_cell.length_c   1.000
_cell.angle_alpha   90.00
_cell.angle_beta   90.00
_cell.angle_gamma   90.00
#
_symmetry.space_group_name_H-M   'P 1'
#
loop_
_entity.id
_entity.type
_entity.pdbx_description
1 polymer ?
#
loop_
_entity_poly.entity_id
_entity_poly.type
_entity_poly.pdbx_seq_one_letter_code
_entity_poly.pdbx_strand_id
1 'polypeptide(L)'
;MGIASSTVTAGIKAQVNNQSNAMYKLADMSGNGILADLAREACKSGKTDLLDAAIQQKVRPFLYNNGDGEMIPLDKVLAQRHAERTGGILPPSPLNKYVCWNVNMRGAVGETILHVCFLSGLPKHMKLLSERLIHIFPNTINDIYINDEYYGETALHMGIVSEDPEMVRFLLKCGADVIARCSGNFFTCDDQKSSRTDSVTEEHCILNKKTVYPGHLYWGEFPLSFAACLSQVECFRMLAAQGAHLNAQDVNGNTVLHICTIRENTLMFKLALSLGANLHIQNRQKLTPLTLSAYMAKKMMMEFIIEEERVVDWTYGKVRQALYPLEHIDSIHPGKGKINRNSALALAVYGETDAHLLLLPDLLEKLVQRKWTTYGRKTLYKQFFWFVLYFLSIMICFMLRPTPFERNEVNNDLICLLELADIHWSELSAKTYIYHILNIVSTIGAALYIYQLHSHVRNVGWNMYFLSLSGFPAKVIFLISCFLTVFNFTLRLFCFDEIEDIVWIIIVQLTAIKFLFFCRGFKSVGP
;
A
#
# COMPACT_ATOMS: atom_id res chain seq x y z
N MET A 1 -8.98 -1.40 19.51
CA MET A 1 -9.91 -2.51 19.81
C MET A 1 -11.19 -2.25 19.04
N GLY A 2 -11.57 -3.11 18.11
CA GLY A 2 -12.85 -2.96 17.42
C GLY A 2 -12.96 -3.89 16.22
N ILE A 3 -14.00 -4.73 16.21
CA ILE A 3 -14.47 -5.61 15.13
C ILE A 3 -13.79 -6.98 15.00
N ALA A 4 -12.45 -7.11 15.09
CA ALA A 4 -11.82 -8.45 14.97
C ALA A 4 -12.13 -9.38 16.17
N SER A 5 -12.35 -8.83 17.37
CA SER A 5 -12.69 -9.65 18.53
C SER A 5 -14.13 -10.17 18.49
N SER A 6 -15.07 -9.51 17.81
CA SER A 6 -16.47 -9.93 17.82
C SER A 6 -16.73 -11.16 16.96
N THR A 7 -16.02 -11.30 15.83
CA THR A 7 -16.18 -12.41 14.87
C THR A 7 -15.49 -13.69 15.35
N VAL A 8 -14.23 -13.63 15.79
CA VAL A 8 -13.55 -14.80 16.41
C VAL A 8 -14.32 -15.32 17.61
N THR A 9 -14.87 -14.43 18.43
CA THR A 9 -15.72 -14.84 19.57
C THR A 9 -17.02 -15.49 19.10
N ALA A 10 -17.56 -15.11 17.93
CA ALA A 10 -18.72 -15.76 17.33
C ALA A 10 -18.39 -17.15 16.78
N GLY A 11 -17.24 -17.34 16.14
CA GLY A 11 -16.74 -18.66 15.72
C GLY A 11 -16.56 -19.60 16.92
N ILE A 12 -15.88 -19.15 17.99
CA ILE A 12 -15.73 -19.93 19.23
C ILE A 12 -17.09 -20.23 19.86
N LYS A 13 -18.00 -19.25 19.93
CA LYS A 13 -19.37 -19.47 20.42
C LYS A 13 -20.12 -20.49 19.57
N ALA A 14 -19.97 -20.46 18.24
CA ALA A 14 -20.59 -21.43 17.34
C ALA A 14 -20.06 -22.84 17.58
N GLN A 15 -18.75 -22.99 17.80
CA GLN A 15 -18.14 -24.28 18.15
C GLN A 15 -18.65 -24.80 19.50
N VAL A 16 -18.69 -23.94 20.54
CA VAL A 16 -19.19 -24.31 21.88
C VAL A 16 -20.69 -24.64 21.84
N ASN A 17 -21.49 -23.88 21.11
CA ASN A 17 -22.94 -24.09 21.02
C ASN A 17 -23.29 -25.34 20.18
N ASN A 18 -22.39 -25.79 19.30
CA ASN A 18 -22.62 -26.89 18.38
C ASN A 18 -21.98 -28.21 18.84
N GLN A 19 -21.78 -28.40 20.16
CA GLN A 19 -21.25 -29.64 20.76
C GLN A 19 -22.08 -30.90 20.42
N SER A 20 -23.31 -30.75 19.94
CA SER A 20 -24.14 -31.87 19.44
C SER A 20 -23.65 -32.46 18.12
N ASN A 21 -22.80 -31.74 17.37
CA ASN A 21 -22.21 -32.19 16.11
C ASN A 21 -21.45 -33.51 16.33
N ALA A 22 -21.72 -34.49 15.48
CA ALA A 22 -21.14 -35.82 15.57
C ALA A 22 -19.60 -35.80 15.51
N MET A 23 -19.00 -34.81 14.83
CA MET A 23 -17.55 -34.66 14.74
C MET A 23 -16.92 -34.28 16.09
N TYR A 24 -17.50 -33.32 16.83
CA TYR A 24 -16.97 -32.90 18.14
C TYR A 24 -17.11 -33.98 19.23
N LYS A 25 -18.03 -34.95 19.06
CA LYS A 25 -18.09 -36.12 19.96
C LYS A 25 -16.87 -37.04 19.79
N LEU A 26 -16.20 -37.01 18.64
CA LEU A 26 -15.01 -37.81 18.37
C LEU A 26 -13.76 -37.15 18.93
N ALA A 27 -13.60 -35.85 18.70
CA ALA A 27 -12.58 -35.01 19.29
C ALA A 27 -13.18 -33.62 19.50
N ASP A 28 -13.28 -33.20 20.74
CA ASP A 28 -13.76 -31.87 21.16
C ASP A 28 -12.57 -30.90 21.31
N MET A 29 -12.87 -29.60 21.27
CA MET A 29 -11.91 -28.51 21.42
C MET A 29 -11.15 -28.55 22.76
N SER A 30 -11.75 -29.14 23.79
CA SER A 30 -11.11 -29.36 25.10
C SER A 30 -10.07 -30.50 25.10
N GLY A 31 -9.87 -31.18 23.95
CA GLY A 31 -8.98 -32.34 23.84
C GLY A 31 -9.57 -33.61 24.48
N ASN A 32 -10.89 -33.67 24.56
CA ASN A 32 -11.67 -34.81 25.06
C ASN A 32 -12.52 -35.41 23.92
N GLY A 33 -13.24 -36.48 24.16
CA GLY A 33 -14.03 -37.18 23.15
C GLY A 33 -13.46 -38.56 22.85
N ILE A 34 -14.22 -39.36 22.11
CA ILE A 34 -13.99 -40.80 22.07
C ILE A 34 -12.62 -41.16 21.48
N LEU A 35 -12.18 -40.46 20.42
CA LEU A 35 -10.87 -40.71 19.82
C LEU A 35 -9.75 -40.08 20.64
N ALA A 36 -9.99 -38.94 21.28
CA ALA A 36 -9.02 -38.30 22.16
C ALA A 36 -8.73 -39.14 23.40
N ASP A 37 -9.75 -39.75 24.00
CA ASP A 37 -9.62 -40.66 25.15
C ASP A 37 -8.86 -41.94 24.77
N LEU A 38 -9.20 -42.55 23.62
CA LEU A 38 -8.44 -43.69 23.09
C LEU A 38 -6.99 -43.32 22.78
N ALA A 39 -6.72 -42.12 22.27
CA ALA A 39 -5.36 -41.65 22.06
C ALA A 39 -4.61 -41.46 23.38
N ARG A 40 -5.29 -41.02 24.44
CA ARG A 40 -4.73 -40.89 25.78
C ARG A 40 -4.36 -42.25 26.38
N GLU A 41 -5.20 -43.25 26.16
CA GLU A 41 -4.91 -44.65 26.53
C GLU A 41 -3.77 -45.24 25.69
N ALA A 42 -3.73 -44.96 24.39
CA ALA A 42 -2.66 -45.37 23.49
C ALA A 42 -1.31 -44.76 23.91
N CYS A 43 -1.27 -43.49 24.31
CA CYS A 43 -0.06 -42.86 24.85
C CYS A 43 0.44 -43.53 26.14
N LYS A 44 -0.45 -44.04 26.99
CA LYS A 44 -0.07 -44.73 28.24
C LYS A 44 0.39 -46.17 27.99
N SER A 45 -0.30 -46.88 27.11
CA SER A 45 -0.08 -48.31 26.85
C SER A 45 0.97 -48.59 25.77
N GLY A 46 1.26 -47.60 24.92
CA GLY A 46 2.13 -47.75 23.74
C GLY A 46 1.48 -48.50 22.57
N LYS A 47 0.21 -48.89 22.66
CA LYS A 47 -0.50 -49.66 21.62
C LYS A 47 -1.52 -48.79 20.89
N THR A 48 -1.47 -48.76 19.55
CA THR A 48 -2.37 -47.92 18.73
C THR A 48 -3.49 -48.69 18.05
N ASP A 49 -3.53 -50.02 18.11
CA ASP A 49 -4.47 -50.83 17.31
C ASP A 49 -5.95 -50.47 17.54
N LEU A 50 -6.34 -50.26 18.81
CA LEU A 50 -7.71 -49.87 19.16
C LEU A 50 -8.05 -48.46 18.66
N LEU A 51 -7.08 -47.54 18.74
CA LEU A 51 -7.24 -46.18 18.23
C LEU A 51 -7.39 -46.20 16.71
N ASP A 52 -6.57 -46.98 16.01
CA ASP A 52 -6.57 -47.07 14.56
C ASP A 52 -7.87 -47.66 14.02
N ALA A 53 -8.35 -48.74 14.65
CA ALA A 53 -9.64 -49.35 14.34
C ALA A 53 -10.79 -48.35 14.57
N ALA A 54 -10.75 -47.59 15.67
CA ALA A 54 -11.75 -46.57 15.97
C ALA A 54 -11.72 -45.41 14.98
N ILE A 55 -10.53 -44.94 14.56
CA ILE A 55 -10.38 -43.92 13.52
C ILE A 55 -11.00 -44.43 12.21
N GLN A 56 -10.64 -45.64 11.78
CA GLN A 56 -11.13 -46.19 10.52
C GLN A 56 -12.65 -46.38 10.52
N GLN A 57 -13.25 -46.79 11.65
CA GLN A 57 -14.69 -46.99 11.76
C GLN A 57 -15.45 -45.66 11.88
N LYS A 58 -14.96 -44.73 12.70
CA LYS A 58 -15.72 -43.53 13.08
C LYS A 58 -15.45 -42.31 12.21
N VAL A 59 -14.27 -42.20 11.59
CA VAL A 59 -13.92 -41.04 10.73
C VAL A 59 -14.32 -41.29 9.28
N ARG A 60 -14.23 -42.53 8.79
CA ARG A 60 -14.58 -42.90 7.40
C ARG A 60 -15.94 -42.35 6.92
N PRO A 61 -17.03 -42.33 7.72
CA PRO A 61 -18.32 -41.79 7.29
C PRO A 61 -18.32 -40.28 6.96
N PHE A 62 -17.31 -39.53 7.44
CA PHE A 62 -17.18 -38.09 7.20
C PHE A 62 -16.38 -37.77 5.93
N LEU A 63 -15.77 -38.77 5.29
CA LEU A 63 -14.88 -38.59 4.14
C LEU A 63 -15.59 -38.93 2.84
N TYR A 64 -15.25 -38.21 1.76
CA TYR A 64 -15.63 -38.65 0.41
C TYR A 64 -14.85 -39.91 0.03
N ASN A 65 -15.52 -40.83 -0.66
CA ASN A 65 -14.91 -42.03 -1.22
C ASN A 65 -14.00 -42.79 -0.24
N ASN A 66 -14.44 -42.94 1.01
CA ASN A 66 -13.70 -43.61 2.08
C ASN A 66 -12.30 -43.05 2.39
N GLY A 67 -12.02 -41.79 2.02
CA GLY A 67 -10.71 -41.13 2.22
C GLY A 67 -9.94 -40.85 0.94
N ASP A 68 -10.43 -41.27 -0.22
CA ASP A 68 -9.82 -40.94 -1.52
C ASP A 68 -10.18 -39.53 -2.02
N GLY A 69 -11.11 -38.86 -1.34
CA GLY A 69 -11.55 -37.52 -1.68
C GLY A 69 -12.35 -37.43 -2.98
N GLU A 70 -12.75 -36.21 -3.33
CA GLU A 70 -13.54 -35.93 -4.53
C GLU A 70 -13.26 -34.52 -5.07
N MET A 71 -13.38 -34.35 -6.38
CA MET A 71 -13.36 -33.04 -7.03
C MET A 71 -14.74 -32.40 -6.90
N ILE A 72 -14.87 -31.42 -6.01
CA ILE A 72 -16.13 -30.73 -5.73
C ILE A 72 -16.18 -29.41 -6.50
N PRO A 73 -17.32 -29.06 -7.14
CA PRO A 73 -17.51 -27.74 -7.74
C PRO A 73 -17.22 -26.62 -6.75
N LEU A 74 -16.46 -25.62 -7.18
CA LEU A 74 -15.95 -24.56 -6.31
C LEU A 74 -17.08 -23.76 -5.66
N ASP A 75 -18.20 -23.54 -6.35
CA ASP A 75 -19.39 -22.89 -5.80
C ASP A 75 -19.94 -23.61 -4.55
N LYS A 76 -19.87 -24.95 -4.51
CA LYS A 76 -20.27 -25.74 -3.33
C LYS A 76 -19.28 -25.59 -2.18
N VAL A 77 -17.98 -25.52 -2.47
CA VAL A 77 -16.94 -25.29 -1.45
C VAL A 77 -17.05 -23.88 -0.87
N LEU A 78 -17.41 -22.90 -1.71
CA LEU A 78 -17.56 -21.50 -1.33
C LEU A 78 -18.95 -21.17 -0.75
N ALA A 79 -19.91 -22.08 -0.84
CA ALA A 79 -21.30 -21.83 -0.49
C ALA A 79 -21.47 -21.31 0.95
N GLN A 80 -20.79 -21.94 1.92
CA GLN A 80 -20.85 -21.51 3.32
C GLN A 80 -20.32 -20.09 3.49
N ARG A 81 -19.10 -19.82 3.00
CA ARG A 81 -18.47 -18.50 3.03
C ARG A 81 -19.32 -17.42 2.37
N HIS A 82 -19.93 -17.72 1.23
CA HIS A 82 -20.77 -16.77 0.51
C HIS A 82 -22.09 -16.48 1.23
N ALA A 83 -22.74 -17.52 1.76
CA ALA A 83 -23.97 -17.40 2.52
C ALA A 83 -23.75 -16.58 3.81
N GLU A 84 -22.62 -16.76 4.50
CA GLU A 84 -22.24 -15.96 5.68
C GLU A 84 -22.11 -14.46 5.35
N ARG A 85 -21.69 -14.10 4.12
CA ARG A 85 -21.51 -12.69 3.72
C ARG A 85 -22.76 -12.04 3.15
N THR A 86 -23.53 -12.77 2.34
CA THR A 86 -24.62 -12.19 1.52
C THR A 86 -26.00 -12.74 1.85
N GLY A 87 -26.08 -13.90 2.53
CA GLY A 87 -27.31 -14.69 2.65
C GLY A 87 -27.78 -15.35 1.35
N GLY A 88 -27.02 -15.24 0.26
CA GLY A 88 -27.35 -15.75 -1.06
C GLY A 88 -26.66 -17.07 -1.43
N ILE A 89 -26.88 -17.49 -2.67
CA ILE A 89 -26.29 -18.70 -3.27
C ILE A 89 -25.43 -18.28 -4.46
N LEU A 90 -24.24 -18.88 -4.57
CA LEU A 90 -23.37 -18.64 -5.72
C LEU A 90 -23.92 -19.31 -6.99
N PRO A 91 -23.72 -18.70 -8.17
CA PRO A 91 -23.93 -19.40 -9.42
C PRO A 91 -22.93 -20.56 -9.57
N PRO A 92 -23.24 -21.58 -10.41
CA PRO A 92 -22.35 -22.71 -10.64
C PRO A 92 -20.96 -22.26 -11.11
N SER A 93 -19.91 -22.81 -10.52
CA SER A 93 -18.54 -22.52 -10.93
C SER A 93 -18.05 -23.52 -11.98
N PRO A 94 -17.27 -23.09 -12.98
CA PRO A 94 -16.58 -23.99 -13.90
C PRO A 94 -15.34 -24.66 -13.26
N LEU A 95 -14.94 -24.22 -12.07
CA LEU A 95 -13.76 -24.73 -11.37
C LEU A 95 -14.18 -25.80 -10.36
N ASN A 96 -13.30 -26.78 -10.17
CA ASN A 96 -13.43 -27.80 -9.13
C ASN A 96 -12.25 -27.69 -8.16
N LYS A 97 -12.51 -28.00 -6.90
CA LYS A 97 -11.50 -28.12 -5.85
C LYS A 97 -11.53 -29.52 -5.27
N TYR A 98 -10.35 -30.12 -5.14
CA TYR A 98 -10.19 -31.39 -4.45
C TYR A 98 -10.42 -31.20 -2.95
N VAL A 99 -11.29 -32.03 -2.35
CA VAL A 99 -11.57 -32.04 -0.91
C VAL A 99 -11.70 -33.49 -0.45
N CYS A 100 -11.06 -33.86 0.66
CA CYS A 100 -11.16 -35.22 1.20
C CYS A 100 -12.34 -35.35 2.18
N TRP A 101 -12.51 -34.35 3.04
CA TRP A 101 -13.58 -34.33 4.03
C TRP A 101 -14.88 -33.76 3.46
N ASN A 102 -15.99 -34.45 3.68
CA ASN A 102 -17.28 -34.09 3.13
C ASN A 102 -17.71 -32.68 3.58
N VAL A 103 -17.98 -31.79 2.62
CA VAL A 103 -18.26 -30.36 2.85
C VAL A 103 -19.47 -30.18 3.78
N ASN A 104 -20.45 -31.08 3.73
CA ASN A 104 -21.66 -31.02 4.56
C ASN A 104 -21.49 -31.62 5.96
N MET A 105 -20.37 -32.30 6.23
CA MET A 105 -20.12 -33.05 7.46
C MET A 105 -18.95 -32.45 8.25
N ARG A 106 -18.80 -31.13 8.24
CA ARG A 106 -17.72 -30.39 8.92
C ARG A 106 -18.19 -29.81 10.26
N GLY A 107 -17.23 -29.25 11.00
CA GLY A 107 -17.52 -28.47 12.21
C GLY A 107 -18.30 -27.19 11.92
N ALA A 108 -18.70 -26.48 12.97
CA ALA A 108 -19.47 -25.24 12.87
C ALA A 108 -18.75 -24.15 12.05
N VAL A 109 -17.42 -24.21 12.00
CA VAL A 109 -16.51 -23.25 11.37
C VAL A 109 -15.89 -23.88 10.11
N GLY A 110 -16.43 -25.00 9.63
CA GLY A 110 -15.91 -25.68 8.45
C GLY A 110 -14.64 -26.50 8.68
N GLU A 111 -14.25 -26.70 9.94
CA GLU A 111 -13.08 -27.49 10.33
C GLU A 111 -13.29 -28.99 10.17
N THR A 112 -12.19 -29.72 10.10
CA THR A 112 -12.15 -31.19 10.15
C THR A 112 -11.63 -31.65 11.52
N ILE A 113 -11.72 -32.95 11.80
CA ILE A 113 -11.19 -33.49 13.06
C ILE A 113 -9.67 -33.28 13.19
N LEU A 114 -8.95 -33.24 12.06
CA LEU A 114 -7.52 -32.95 12.04
C LEU A 114 -7.25 -31.54 12.56
N HIS A 115 -8.00 -30.54 12.09
CA HIS A 115 -7.91 -29.16 12.57
C HIS A 115 -8.20 -29.04 14.08
N VAL A 116 -9.22 -29.76 14.57
CA VAL A 116 -9.55 -29.77 16.02
C VAL A 116 -8.38 -30.27 16.87
N CYS A 117 -7.57 -31.20 16.36
CA CYS A 117 -6.38 -31.65 17.08
C CYS A 117 -5.40 -30.49 17.36
N PHE A 118 -5.25 -29.56 16.43
CA PHE A 118 -4.38 -28.38 16.59
C PHE A 118 -4.98 -27.32 17.52
N LEU A 119 -6.31 -27.14 17.53
CA LEU A 119 -6.97 -26.14 18.39
C LEU A 119 -6.71 -26.33 19.89
N SER A 120 -6.51 -27.58 20.33
CA SER A 120 -6.24 -27.92 21.73
C SER A 120 -4.80 -27.63 22.19
N GLY A 121 -3.96 -27.02 21.34
CA GLY A 121 -2.54 -26.77 21.64
C GLY A 121 -1.64 -28.01 21.49
N LEU A 122 -2.08 -29.00 20.69
CA LEU A 122 -1.36 -30.26 20.41
C LEU A 122 -0.74 -30.96 21.64
N PRO A 123 -1.51 -31.25 22.71
CA PRO A 123 -1.02 -32.12 23.77
C PRO A 123 -0.67 -33.50 23.20
N LYS A 124 0.22 -34.25 23.89
CA LYS A 124 0.80 -35.52 23.40
C LYS A 124 -0.22 -36.48 22.79
N HIS A 125 -1.40 -36.64 23.39
CA HIS A 125 -2.44 -37.54 22.87
C HIS A 125 -3.12 -37.01 21.60
N MET A 126 -3.33 -35.69 21.47
CA MET A 126 -3.89 -35.09 20.26
C MET A 126 -2.87 -35.05 19.13
N LYS A 127 -1.58 -34.87 19.45
CA LYS A 127 -0.48 -35.04 18.49
C LYS A 127 -0.41 -36.47 17.96
N LEU A 128 -0.51 -37.47 18.84
CA LEU A 128 -0.60 -38.87 18.41
C LEU A 128 -1.85 -39.09 17.52
N LEU A 129 -3.00 -38.57 17.93
CA LEU A 129 -4.24 -38.69 17.16
C LEU A 129 -4.09 -38.09 15.75
N SER A 130 -3.51 -36.88 15.62
CA SER A 130 -3.31 -36.25 14.31
C SER A 130 -2.33 -37.04 13.44
N GLU A 131 -1.24 -37.56 14.00
CA GLU A 131 -0.32 -38.45 13.29
C GLU A 131 -1.01 -39.72 12.79
N ARG A 132 -1.82 -40.38 13.64
CA ARG A 132 -2.57 -41.60 13.25
C ARG A 132 -3.65 -41.31 12.20
N LEU A 133 -4.36 -40.18 12.32
CA LEU A 133 -5.36 -39.75 11.33
C LEU A 133 -4.73 -39.60 9.95
N ILE A 134 -3.57 -38.93 9.86
CA ILE A 134 -2.83 -38.75 8.60
C ILE A 134 -2.30 -40.08 8.07
N HIS A 135 -1.82 -40.97 8.93
CA HIS A 135 -1.37 -42.29 8.50
C HIS A 135 -2.49 -43.16 7.91
N ILE A 136 -3.70 -43.10 8.48
CA ILE A 136 -4.85 -43.91 8.04
C ILE A 136 -5.53 -43.27 6.82
N PHE A 137 -5.66 -41.94 6.81
CA PHE A 137 -6.31 -41.16 5.75
C PHE A 137 -5.39 -40.02 5.26
N PRO A 138 -4.35 -40.33 4.47
CA PRO A 138 -3.30 -39.37 4.10
C PRO A 138 -3.81 -38.15 3.35
N ASN A 139 -4.85 -38.30 2.53
CA ASN A 139 -5.41 -37.20 1.74
C ASN A 139 -6.09 -36.11 2.57
N THR A 140 -6.39 -36.37 3.85
CA THR A 140 -7.00 -35.39 4.76
C THR A 140 -6.02 -34.28 5.18
N ILE A 141 -4.71 -34.47 4.96
CA ILE A 141 -3.67 -33.52 5.36
C ILE A 141 -3.82 -32.15 4.70
N ASN A 142 -4.39 -32.11 3.50
CA ASN A 142 -4.58 -30.92 2.68
C ASN A 142 -6.02 -30.40 2.68
N ASP A 143 -6.90 -30.95 3.53
CA ASP A 143 -8.21 -30.35 3.74
C ASP A 143 -8.06 -28.94 4.33
N ILE A 144 -8.94 -28.04 3.90
CA ILE A 144 -8.96 -26.63 4.30
C ILE A 144 -10.14 -26.33 5.23
N TYR A 145 -10.04 -25.27 6.03
CA TYR A 145 -11.20 -24.57 6.57
C TYR A 145 -12.04 -23.97 5.43
N ILE A 146 -13.37 -24.06 5.54
CA ILE A 146 -14.31 -23.59 4.49
C ILE A 146 -15.14 -22.36 4.87
N ASN A 147 -15.19 -21.99 6.15
CA ASN A 147 -15.94 -20.81 6.58
C ASN A 147 -15.25 -19.51 6.12
N ASP A 148 -15.93 -18.38 6.27
CA ASP A 148 -15.35 -17.11 5.85
C ASP A 148 -14.13 -16.67 6.66
N GLU A 149 -14.10 -16.97 7.96
CA GLU A 149 -13.07 -16.44 8.86
C GLU A 149 -11.70 -17.08 8.62
N TYR A 150 -11.64 -18.41 8.46
CA TYR A 150 -10.40 -19.17 8.38
C TYR A 150 -10.21 -19.83 7.00
N TYR A 151 -10.99 -19.44 6.00
CA TYR A 151 -10.97 -20.03 4.66
C TYR A 151 -9.55 -20.33 4.16
N GLY A 152 -9.31 -21.59 3.78
CA GLY A 152 -8.03 -22.02 3.21
C GLY A 152 -6.94 -22.35 4.23
N GLU A 153 -7.16 -22.15 5.53
CA GLU A 153 -6.24 -22.62 6.56
C GLU A 153 -6.16 -24.16 6.53
N THR A 154 -4.93 -24.70 6.59
CA THR A 154 -4.66 -26.15 6.57
C THR A 154 -3.93 -26.57 7.85
N ALA A 155 -3.81 -27.88 8.06
CA ALA A 155 -2.99 -28.44 9.15
C ALA A 155 -1.54 -27.92 9.16
N LEU A 156 -0.95 -27.63 7.99
CA LEU A 156 0.39 -27.07 7.90
C LEU A 156 0.48 -25.65 8.46
N HIS A 157 -0.51 -24.80 8.18
CA HIS A 157 -0.60 -23.47 8.78
C HIS A 157 -0.70 -23.57 10.30
N MET A 158 -1.60 -24.40 10.82
CA MET A 158 -1.79 -24.59 12.26
C MET A 158 -0.56 -25.20 12.95
N GLY A 159 0.14 -26.12 12.29
CA GLY A 159 1.39 -26.70 12.79
C GLY A 159 2.48 -25.65 12.98
N ILE A 160 2.58 -24.69 12.05
CA ILE A 160 3.48 -23.54 12.17
C ILE A 160 3.03 -22.62 13.31
N VAL A 161 1.73 -22.30 13.40
CA VAL A 161 1.18 -21.47 14.50
C VAL A 161 1.40 -22.11 15.88
N SER A 162 1.44 -23.44 15.95
CA SER A 162 1.70 -24.19 17.19
C SER A 162 3.17 -24.16 17.63
N GLU A 163 4.07 -23.58 16.83
CA GLU A 163 5.52 -23.49 17.09
C GLU A 163 6.21 -24.85 17.33
N ASP A 164 5.69 -25.92 16.71
CA ASP A 164 6.25 -27.27 16.79
C ASP A 164 6.94 -27.68 15.46
N PRO A 165 8.26 -27.46 15.32
CA PRO A 165 8.99 -27.78 14.09
C PRO A 165 8.98 -29.28 13.78
N GLU A 166 8.88 -30.14 14.79
CA GLU A 166 8.80 -31.59 14.60
C GLU A 166 7.47 -31.99 13.96
N MET A 167 6.37 -31.37 14.38
CA MET A 167 5.07 -31.55 13.73
C MET A 167 5.07 -31.02 12.30
N VAL A 168 5.67 -29.84 12.06
CA VAL A 168 5.82 -29.30 10.70
C VAL A 168 6.62 -30.26 9.82
N ARG A 169 7.72 -30.81 10.33
CA ARG A 169 8.53 -31.80 9.61
C ARG A 169 7.74 -33.06 9.28
N PHE A 170 6.93 -33.56 10.21
CA PHE A 170 6.03 -34.70 9.99
C PHE A 170 5.01 -34.39 8.89
N LEU A 171 4.32 -33.26 8.96
CA LEU A 171 3.32 -32.85 7.97
C LEU A 171 3.93 -32.76 6.56
N LEU A 172 5.11 -32.13 6.44
CA LEU A 172 5.82 -32.03 5.17
C LEU A 172 6.21 -33.40 4.62
N LYS A 173 6.70 -34.32 5.47
CA LYS A 173 7.02 -35.70 5.07
C LYS A 173 5.78 -36.46 4.57
N CYS A 174 4.61 -36.16 5.11
CA CYS A 174 3.34 -36.76 4.73
C CYS A 174 2.67 -36.09 3.50
N GLY A 175 3.32 -35.11 2.85
CA GLY A 175 2.80 -34.50 1.62
C GLY A 175 1.88 -33.30 1.85
N ALA A 176 2.05 -32.59 2.97
CA ALA A 176 1.36 -31.32 3.19
C ALA A 176 1.73 -30.29 2.11
N ASP A 177 0.72 -29.61 1.56
CA ASP A 177 0.88 -28.63 0.49
C ASP A 177 1.54 -27.34 1.01
N VAL A 178 2.76 -27.06 0.53
CA VAL A 178 3.55 -25.88 0.89
C VAL A 178 3.09 -24.60 0.18
N ILE A 179 2.23 -24.70 -0.83
CA ILE A 179 1.68 -23.56 -1.58
C ILE A 179 0.19 -23.32 -1.28
N ALA A 180 -0.38 -24.03 -0.30
CA ALA A 180 -1.75 -23.81 0.15
C ALA A 180 -1.98 -22.35 0.55
N ARG A 181 -3.13 -21.78 0.19
CA ARG A 181 -3.47 -20.38 0.45
C ARG A 181 -4.52 -20.27 1.53
N CYS A 182 -4.22 -19.49 2.56
CA CYS A 182 -5.11 -19.14 3.65
C CYS A 182 -5.61 -17.69 3.50
N SER A 183 -6.76 -17.50 2.85
CA SER A 183 -7.33 -16.18 2.52
C SER A 183 -8.58 -15.81 3.34
N GLY A 184 -8.68 -16.37 4.55
CA GLY A 184 -9.77 -16.12 5.48
C GLY A 184 -9.88 -14.65 5.91
N ASN A 185 -11.06 -14.26 6.40
CA ASN A 185 -11.33 -12.90 6.91
C ASN A 185 -10.37 -12.53 8.03
N PHE A 186 -10.06 -13.51 8.89
CA PHE A 186 -9.20 -13.33 10.04
C PHE A 186 -7.79 -12.86 9.64
N PHE A 187 -7.28 -13.38 8.52
CA PHE A 187 -5.95 -13.09 7.99
C PHE A 187 -5.93 -11.94 6.96
N THR A 188 -7.07 -11.28 6.73
CA THR A 188 -7.19 -10.14 5.81
C THR A 188 -6.98 -8.82 6.56
N CYS A 189 -6.35 -7.83 5.92
CA CYS A 189 -6.18 -6.49 6.49
C CYS A 189 -7.53 -5.84 6.85
N ASP A 190 -7.58 -5.11 7.96
CA ASP A 190 -8.85 -4.61 8.53
C ASP A 190 -9.60 -3.65 7.57
N ASP A 191 -8.88 -2.86 6.77
CA ASP A 191 -9.45 -1.93 5.78
C ASP A 191 -10.07 -2.63 4.55
N GLN A 192 -9.68 -3.88 4.30
CA GLN A 192 -10.16 -4.64 3.14
C GLN A 192 -11.32 -5.56 3.49
N LYS A 193 -11.58 -5.84 4.78
CA LYS A 193 -12.59 -6.83 5.22
C LYS A 193 -13.98 -6.58 4.66
N SER A 194 -14.44 -5.32 4.66
CA SER A 194 -15.76 -4.93 4.14
C SER A 194 -15.86 -5.00 2.62
N SER A 195 -14.74 -5.02 1.90
CA SER A 195 -14.70 -5.08 0.42
C SER A 195 -14.63 -6.49 -0.15
N ARG A 196 -14.59 -7.52 0.71
CA ARG A 196 -14.41 -8.92 0.31
C ARG A 196 -15.63 -9.41 -0.48
N THR A 197 -15.38 -9.87 -1.69
CA THR A 197 -16.41 -10.47 -2.56
C THR A 197 -15.90 -11.80 -3.14
N ASP A 198 -16.84 -12.69 -3.46
CA ASP A 198 -16.53 -13.97 -4.09
C ASP A 198 -16.59 -13.85 -5.62
N SER A 199 -15.78 -14.69 -6.28
CA SER A 199 -15.88 -14.95 -7.70
C SER A 199 -16.13 -16.44 -7.94
N VAL A 200 -16.81 -16.75 -9.04
CA VAL A 200 -16.92 -18.14 -9.51
C VAL A 200 -15.71 -18.55 -10.36
N THR A 201 -14.89 -17.61 -10.81
CA THR A 201 -13.73 -17.86 -11.66
C THR A 201 -12.42 -17.95 -10.88
N GLU A 202 -12.42 -17.60 -9.61
CA GLU A 202 -11.25 -17.57 -8.75
C GLU A 202 -11.65 -17.99 -7.33
N GLU A 203 -10.85 -18.85 -6.69
CA GLU A 203 -11.14 -19.32 -5.32
C GLU A 203 -10.96 -18.22 -4.26
N HIS A 204 -9.96 -17.37 -4.46
CA HIS A 204 -9.60 -16.33 -3.52
C HIS A 204 -10.57 -15.15 -3.59
N CYS A 205 -10.68 -14.40 -2.50
CA CYS A 205 -11.59 -13.26 -2.44
C CYS A 205 -11.06 -12.09 -3.28
N ILE A 206 -11.97 -11.40 -3.96
CA ILE A 206 -11.65 -10.13 -4.61
C ILE A 206 -11.59 -9.06 -3.52
N LEU A 207 -10.44 -8.38 -3.45
CA LEU A 207 -10.17 -7.29 -2.51
C LEU A 207 -10.02 -5.95 -3.23
N ASN A 208 -10.28 -4.86 -2.53
CA ASN A 208 -9.90 -3.54 -3.00
C ASN A 208 -8.37 -3.47 -3.19
N LYS A 209 -7.95 -2.81 -4.28
CA LYS A 209 -6.55 -2.70 -4.69
C LYS A 209 -5.68 -1.85 -3.75
N LYS A 210 -6.26 -0.84 -3.10
CA LYS A 210 -5.53 0.03 -2.16
C LYS A 210 -5.70 -0.51 -0.75
N THR A 211 -4.60 -0.73 -0.05
CA THR A 211 -4.59 -1.03 1.38
C THR A 211 -3.51 -0.19 2.07
N VAL A 212 -3.72 0.05 3.37
CA VAL A 212 -2.75 0.69 4.28
C VAL A 212 -2.18 -0.33 5.28
N TYR A 213 -2.54 -1.61 5.10
CA TYR A 213 -2.19 -2.72 5.99
C TYR A 213 -2.48 -2.45 7.49
N PRO A 214 -3.65 -1.92 7.87
CA PRO A 214 -4.04 -1.79 9.27
C PRO A 214 -4.41 -3.15 9.87
N GLY A 215 -4.39 -3.21 11.19
CA GLY A 215 -4.66 -4.43 11.95
C GLY A 215 -3.39 -5.16 12.35
N HIS A 216 -3.53 -6.26 13.08
CA HIS A 216 -2.39 -6.98 13.66
C HIS A 216 -2.16 -8.36 13.03
N LEU A 217 -3.09 -8.82 12.19
CA LEU A 217 -3.10 -10.18 11.69
C LEU A 217 -3.24 -10.23 10.17
N TYR A 218 -2.11 -10.06 9.50
CA TYR A 218 -1.97 -10.26 8.06
C TYR A 218 -0.66 -10.98 7.81
N TRP A 219 -0.75 -12.25 7.37
CA TRP A 219 0.39 -13.17 7.32
C TRP A 219 0.72 -13.70 5.92
N GLY A 220 0.13 -13.13 4.87
CA GLY A 220 0.53 -13.40 3.48
C GLY A 220 0.13 -14.76 2.91
N GLU A 221 -0.94 -15.36 3.44
CA GLU A 221 -1.65 -16.56 2.94
C GLU A 221 -0.87 -17.89 2.90
N PHE A 222 0.45 -17.89 2.70
CA PHE A 222 1.21 -19.13 2.50
C PHE A 222 1.82 -19.63 3.81
N PRO A 223 2.05 -20.95 3.95
CA PRO A 223 2.76 -21.51 5.11
C PRO A 223 4.13 -20.86 5.33
N LEU A 224 4.85 -20.61 4.23
CA LEU A 224 6.16 -19.95 4.26
C LEU A 224 6.10 -18.54 4.88
N SER A 225 5.07 -17.76 4.57
CA SER A 225 4.91 -16.41 5.11
C SER A 225 4.40 -16.42 6.56
N PHE A 226 3.64 -17.44 6.98
CA PHE A 226 3.33 -17.66 8.40
C PHE A 226 4.60 -17.89 9.22
N ALA A 227 5.50 -18.77 8.76
CA ALA A 227 6.79 -19.00 9.42
C ALA A 227 7.65 -17.72 9.49
N ALA A 228 7.59 -16.88 8.45
CA ALA A 228 8.25 -15.57 8.43
C ALA A 228 7.65 -14.58 9.44
N CYS A 229 6.32 -14.53 9.59
CA CYS A 229 5.64 -13.68 10.56
C CYS A 229 5.97 -14.07 12.00
N LEU A 230 6.05 -15.36 12.28
CA LEU A 230 6.33 -15.92 13.61
C LEU A 230 7.83 -16.05 13.91
N SER A 231 8.71 -15.60 13.01
CA SER A 231 10.18 -15.69 13.17
C SER A 231 10.72 -17.12 13.35
N GLN A 232 10.04 -18.11 12.79
CA GLN A 232 10.43 -19.52 12.91
C GLN A 232 11.42 -19.91 11.81
N VAL A 233 12.71 -19.69 12.10
CA VAL A 233 13.81 -19.93 11.15
C VAL A 233 13.86 -21.38 10.66
N GLU A 234 13.65 -22.35 11.54
CA GLU A 234 13.72 -23.77 11.18
C GLU A 234 12.58 -24.17 10.25
N CYS A 235 11.33 -23.85 10.61
CA CYS A 235 10.15 -24.06 9.76
C CYS A 235 10.32 -23.39 8.39
N PHE A 236 10.82 -22.16 8.35
CA PHE A 236 11.07 -21.45 7.11
C PHE A 236 12.06 -22.17 6.19
N ARG A 237 13.18 -22.67 6.75
CA ARG A 237 14.18 -23.43 5.99
C ARG A 237 13.62 -24.76 5.49
N MET A 238 12.85 -25.46 6.32
CA MET A 238 12.20 -26.72 5.91
C MET A 238 11.21 -26.49 4.77
N LEU A 239 10.36 -25.47 4.85
CA LEU A 239 9.40 -25.13 3.81
C LEU A 239 10.09 -24.76 2.49
N ALA A 240 11.12 -23.92 2.56
CA ALA A 240 11.92 -23.56 1.38
C ALA A 240 12.60 -24.80 0.75
N ALA A 241 13.13 -25.72 1.58
CA ALA A 241 13.73 -26.96 1.11
C ALA A 241 12.71 -27.92 0.46
N GLN A 242 11.45 -27.88 0.89
CA GLN A 242 10.33 -28.63 0.30
C GLN A 242 9.69 -27.94 -0.92
N GLY A 243 10.34 -26.91 -1.47
CA GLY A 243 9.90 -26.26 -2.71
C GLY A 243 8.94 -25.09 -2.52
N ALA A 244 8.75 -24.57 -1.30
CA ALA A 244 7.95 -23.37 -1.11
C ALA A 244 8.56 -22.18 -1.88
N HIS A 245 7.74 -21.55 -2.73
CA HIS A 245 8.19 -20.45 -3.58
C HIS A 245 8.36 -19.14 -2.77
N LEU A 246 9.60 -18.70 -2.59
CA LEU A 246 9.94 -17.43 -1.90
C LEU A 246 9.30 -16.18 -2.55
N ASN A 247 9.01 -16.27 -3.85
CA ASN A 247 8.48 -15.18 -4.66
C ASN A 247 6.97 -15.32 -4.94
N ALA A 248 6.28 -16.28 -4.31
CA ALA A 248 4.84 -16.40 -4.43
C ALA A 248 4.15 -15.12 -3.95
N GLN A 249 3.10 -14.73 -4.66
CA GLN A 249 2.34 -13.52 -4.40
C GLN A 249 0.95 -13.88 -3.85
N ASP A 250 0.60 -13.27 -2.72
CA ASP A 250 -0.73 -13.39 -2.12
C ASP A 250 -1.81 -12.59 -2.89
N VAL A 251 -3.04 -12.48 -2.36
CA VAL A 251 -4.12 -11.73 -3.03
C VAL A 251 -3.78 -10.24 -3.18
N ASN A 252 -2.94 -9.65 -2.33
CA ASN A 252 -2.50 -8.25 -2.51
C ASN A 252 -1.28 -8.12 -3.43
N GLY A 253 -0.77 -9.24 -3.94
CA GLY A 253 0.47 -9.28 -4.72
C GLY A 253 1.72 -9.23 -3.84
N ASN A 254 1.59 -9.39 -2.52
CA ASN A 254 2.72 -9.34 -1.61
C ASN A 254 3.48 -10.66 -1.61
N THR A 255 4.80 -10.56 -1.67
CA THR A 255 5.73 -11.69 -1.45
C THR A 255 6.12 -11.78 0.02
N VAL A 256 6.84 -12.84 0.39
CA VAL A 256 7.35 -13.00 1.76
C VAL A 256 8.17 -11.80 2.25
N LEU A 257 8.93 -11.13 1.37
CA LEU A 257 9.68 -9.91 1.70
C LEU A 257 8.77 -8.72 2.01
N HIS A 258 7.63 -8.60 1.33
CA HIS A 258 6.62 -7.59 1.66
C HIS A 258 6.03 -7.88 3.04
N ILE A 259 5.74 -9.14 3.35
CA ILE A 259 5.21 -9.55 4.66
C ILE A 259 6.20 -9.24 5.78
N CYS A 260 7.48 -9.61 5.62
CA CYS A 260 8.53 -9.23 6.55
C CYS A 260 8.63 -7.71 6.75
N THR A 261 8.42 -6.92 5.69
CA THR A 261 8.38 -5.45 5.76
C THR A 261 7.17 -4.94 6.54
N ILE A 262 5.99 -5.53 6.32
CA ILE A 262 4.76 -5.23 7.06
C ILE A 262 4.88 -5.62 8.54
N ARG A 263 5.76 -6.57 8.90
CA ARG A 263 6.03 -6.96 10.29
C ARG A 263 7.30 -6.36 10.90
N GLU A 264 8.07 -5.59 10.13
CA GLU A 264 9.41 -5.08 10.51
C GLU A 264 10.36 -6.19 10.99
N ASN A 265 10.24 -7.38 10.40
CA ASN A 265 11.04 -8.55 10.75
C ASN A 265 12.30 -8.61 9.87
N THR A 266 13.33 -7.87 10.28
CA THR A 266 14.63 -7.81 9.58
C THR A 266 15.36 -9.16 9.55
N LEU A 267 15.20 -9.98 10.59
CA LEU A 267 15.83 -11.30 10.69
C LEU A 267 15.31 -12.24 9.60
N MET A 268 13.99 -12.38 9.49
CA MET A 268 13.38 -13.23 8.47
C MET A 268 13.53 -12.65 7.07
N PHE A 269 13.56 -11.33 6.94
CA PHE A 269 13.85 -10.67 5.66
C PHE A 269 15.23 -11.05 5.14
N LYS A 270 16.26 -10.98 6.00
CA LYS A 270 17.63 -11.38 5.65
C LYS A 270 17.72 -12.86 5.30
N LEU A 271 17.04 -13.70 6.06
CA LEU A 271 16.97 -15.13 5.77
C LEU A 271 16.36 -15.38 4.38
N ALA A 272 15.21 -14.79 4.08
CA ALA A 272 14.55 -14.92 2.79
C ALA A 272 15.45 -14.44 1.63
N LEU A 273 16.13 -13.30 1.78
CA LEU A 273 17.12 -12.83 0.80
C LEU A 273 18.27 -13.82 0.62
N SER A 274 18.82 -14.36 1.71
CA SER A 274 19.91 -15.34 1.65
C SER A 274 19.52 -16.64 0.93
N LEU A 275 18.23 -16.97 0.92
CA LEU A 275 17.67 -18.13 0.19
C LEU A 275 17.27 -17.79 -1.26
N GLY A 276 17.45 -16.55 -1.71
CA GLY A 276 17.20 -16.14 -3.10
C GLY A 276 15.85 -15.47 -3.36
N ALA A 277 15.18 -14.93 -2.34
CA ALA A 277 13.99 -14.11 -2.54
C ALA A 277 14.31 -12.84 -3.35
N ASN A 278 13.43 -12.46 -4.28
CA ASN A 278 13.64 -11.32 -5.16
C ASN A 278 13.08 -10.02 -4.54
N LEU A 279 13.96 -9.06 -4.31
CA LEU A 279 13.66 -7.75 -3.71
C LEU A 279 12.86 -6.81 -4.63
N HIS A 280 12.85 -7.03 -5.94
CA HIS A 280 12.29 -6.08 -6.91
C HIS A 280 10.87 -6.41 -7.37
N ILE A 281 10.26 -7.48 -6.83
CA ILE A 281 8.88 -7.83 -7.16
C ILE A 281 7.94 -6.74 -6.63
N GLN A 282 6.99 -6.33 -7.46
CA GLN A 282 5.99 -5.33 -7.12
C GLN A 282 4.66 -5.98 -6.77
N ASN A 283 4.01 -5.50 -5.71
CA ASN A 283 2.66 -5.90 -5.34
C ASN A 283 1.58 -5.26 -6.24
N ARG A 284 0.29 -5.51 -5.96
CA ARG A 284 -0.82 -4.94 -6.75
C ARG A 284 -0.86 -3.40 -6.70
N GLN A 285 -0.30 -2.77 -5.68
CA GLN A 285 -0.12 -1.31 -5.56
C GLN A 285 1.12 -0.79 -6.30
N LYS A 286 1.87 -1.66 -6.98
CA LYS A 286 3.15 -1.36 -7.65
C LYS A 286 4.24 -0.91 -6.68
N LEU A 287 4.22 -1.45 -5.47
CA LEU A 287 5.23 -1.21 -4.44
C LEU A 287 6.13 -2.44 -4.36
N THR A 288 7.46 -2.24 -4.35
CA THR A 288 8.44 -3.21 -3.87
C THR A 288 8.52 -3.17 -2.34
N PRO A 289 9.15 -4.15 -1.66
CA PRO A 289 9.36 -4.11 -0.21
C PRO A 289 9.99 -2.80 0.28
N LEU A 290 11.00 -2.27 -0.43
CA LEU A 290 11.60 -0.96 -0.12
C LEU A 290 10.55 0.15 -0.16
N THR A 291 9.83 0.30 -1.27
CA THR A 291 8.84 1.38 -1.41
C THR A 291 7.63 1.19 -0.51
N LEU A 292 7.31 -0.05 -0.14
CA LEU A 292 6.27 -0.36 0.84
C LEU A 292 6.67 0.11 2.25
N SER A 293 7.93 -0.07 2.65
CA SER A 293 8.42 0.49 3.92
C SER A 293 8.29 2.02 3.96
N ALA A 294 8.55 2.70 2.85
CA ALA A 294 8.36 4.15 2.74
C ALA A 294 6.88 4.53 2.76
N TYR A 295 6.01 3.79 2.08
CA TYR A 295 4.55 3.99 2.09
C TYR A 295 3.93 3.81 3.48
N MET A 296 4.48 2.92 4.32
CA MET A 296 4.03 2.69 5.69
C MET A 296 4.77 3.55 6.73
N ALA A 297 5.66 4.45 6.30
CA ALA A 297 6.53 5.25 7.18
C ALA A 297 7.43 4.44 8.15
N LYS A 298 7.90 3.26 7.72
CA LYS A 298 8.73 2.34 8.51
C LYS A 298 10.23 2.60 8.31
N LYS A 299 10.74 3.62 8.99
CA LYS A 299 12.11 4.10 8.86
C LYS A 299 13.16 2.99 9.03
N MET A 300 13.10 2.25 10.13
CA MET A 300 14.11 1.23 10.45
C MET A 300 14.18 0.14 9.38
N MET A 301 13.02 -0.31 8.89
CA MET A 301 12.95 -1.30 7.83
C MET A 301 13.44 -0.74 6.49
N MET A 302 13.09 0.51 6.16
CA MET A 302 13.56 1.17 4.95
C MET A 302 15.09 1.26 4.91
N GLU A 303 15.71 1.74 5.99
CA GLU A 303 17.16 1.84 6.12
C GLU A 303 17.83 0.47 6.04
N PHE A 304 17.25 -0.54 6.69
CA PHE A 304 17.74 -1.91 6.61
C PHE A 304 17.72 -2.45 5.18
N ILE A 305 16.61 -2.25 4.44
CA ILE A 305 16.51 -2.73 3.05
C ILE A 305 17.51 -2.01 2.15
N ILE A 306 17.65 -0.68 2.31
CA ILE A 306 18.65 0.12 1.56
C ILE A 306 20.07 -0.37 1.84
N GLU A 307 20.37 -0.74 3.09
CA GLU A 307 21.68 -1.24 3.51
C GLU A 307 21.98 -2.64 2.95
N GLU A 308 20.97 -3.50 2.78
CA GLU A 308 21.09 -4.82 2.15
C GLU A 308 21.12 -4.74 0.60
N GLU A 309 20.48 -3.72 0.00
CA GLU A 309 20.45 -3.54 -1.46
C GLU A 309 21.73 -2.87 -2.02
N ARG A 310 22.49 -2.16 -1.18
CA ARG A 310 23.69 -1.45 -1.63
C ARG A 310 24.75 -2.41 -2.18
N VAL A 311 25.59 -1.89 -3.06
CA VAL A 311 26.80 -2.55 -3.53
C VAL A 311 28.01 -1.86 -2.88
N VAL A 312 28.81 -2.62 -2.13
CA VAL A 312 30.08 -2.09 -1.59
C VAL A 312 31.13 -2.16 -2.69
N ASP A 313 31.61 -0.99 -3.12
CA ASP A 313 32.59 -0.85 -4.20
C ASP A 313 34.00 -1.14 -3.69
N TRP A 314 34.38 -0.48 -2.58
CA TRP A 314 35.64 -0.75 -1.89
C TRP A 314 35.56 -0.38 -0.40
N THR A 315 36.48 -0.96 0.38
CA THR A 315 36.67 -0.67 1.80
C THR A 315 38.15 -0.40 2.09
N TYR A 316 38.43 0.63 2.87
CA TYR A 316 39.78 0.97 3.35
C TYR A 316 39.73 1.26 4.85
N GLY A 317 40.16 0.29 5.65
CA GLY A 317 40.06 0.36 7.11
C GLY A 317 38.61 0.57 7.55
N LYS A 318 38.31 1.73 8.11
CA LYS A 318 36.95 2.12 8.56
C LYS A 318 36.12 2.84 7.50
N VAL A 319 36.73 3.24 6.39
CA VAL A 319 36.03 3.97 5.31
C VAL A 319 35.51 2.96 4.30
N ARG A 320 34.23 3.10 3.93
CA ARG A 320 33.59 2.28 2.89
C ARG A 320 32.95 3.17 1.84
N GLN A 321 33.13 2.82 0.57
CA GLN A 321 32.36 3.38 -0.53
C GLN A 321 31.25 2.39 -0.89
N ALA A 322 30.00 2.84 -0.73
CA ALA A 322 28.82 2.06 -1.10
C ALA A 322 28.04 2.80 -2.20
N LEU A 323 27.59 2.02 -3.19
CA LEU A 323 26.78 2.44 -4.30
C LEU A 323 25.34 2.03 -4.01
N TYR A 324 24.41 2.98 -4.11
CA TYR A 324 22.99 2.75 -3.87
C TYR A 324 22.22 2.82 -5.19
N PRO A 325 21.43 1.80 -5.56
CA PRO A 325 20.60 1.87 -6.74
C PRO A 325 19.48 2.91 -6.56
N LEU A 326 19.34 3.81 -7.54
CA LEU A 326 18.43 4.94 -7.44
C LEU A 326 17.03 4.68 -7.99
N GLU A 327 16.78 3.54 -8.64
CA GLU A 327 15.54 3.26 -9.37
C GLU A 327 14.27 3.38 -8.50
N HIS A 328 14.34 2.87 -7.27
CA HIS A 328 13.23 2.90 -6.30
C HIS A 328 13.41 3.96 -5.21
N ILE A 329 14.54 4.67 -5.20
CA ILE A 329 14.86 5.72 -4.21
C ILE A 329 14.53 7.10 -4.76
N ASP A 330 14.96 7.41 -5.99
CA ASP A 330 14.82 8.75 -6.57
C ASP A 330 13.46 8.97 -7.24
N SER A 331 13.02 10.23 -7.23
CA SER A 331 11.74 10.65 -7.82
C SER A 331 11.72 10.63 -9.36
N ILE A 332 12.83 10.27 -10.01
CA ILE A 332 12.95 10.16 -11.46
C ILE A 332 13.45 8.75 -11.82
N HIS A 333 12.74 8.09 -12.73
CA HIS A 333 13.15 6.78 -13.20
C HIS A 333 14.39 6.88 -14.11
N PRO A 334 15.48 6.12 -13.84
CA PRO A 334 16.76 6.27 -14.54
C PRO A 334 16.66 6.04 -16.06
N GLY A 335 15.95 5.00 -16.51
CA GLY A 335 15.81 4.72 -17.95
C GLY A 335 14.78 5.57 -18.72
N LYS A 336 13.72 6.05 -18.06
CA LYS A 336 12.58 6.72 -18.74
C LYS A 336 12.60 8.25 -18.60
N GLY A 337 13.33 8.79 -17.62
CA GLY A 337 13.29 10.21 -17.25
C GLY A 337 11.92 10.70 -16.74
N LYS A 338 10.96 9.79 -16.53
CA LYS A 338 9.62 10.11 -16.01
C LYS A 338 9.62 10.11 -14.49
N ILE A 339 8.71 10.90 -13.91
CA ILE A 339 8.52 10.98 -12.46
C ILE A 339 8.06 9.62 -11.93
N ASN A 340 8.81 9.07 -10.97
CA ASN A 340 8.46 7.86 -10.24
C ASN A 340 7.73 8.24 -8.94
N ARG A 341 6.40 8.17 -8.97
CA ARG A 341 5.55 8.49 -7.81
C ARG A 341 5.63 7.46 -6.68
N ASN A 342 6.08 6.24 -6.99
CA ASN A 342 6.21 5.16 -6.03
C ASN A 342 7.63 5.07 -5.46
N SER A 343 8.51 6.04 -5.77
CA SER A 343 9.85 6.08 -5.19
C SER A 343 9.80 6.38 -3.69
N ALA A 344 10.80 5.90 -2.95
CA ALA A 344 10.93 6.18 -1.52
C ALA A 344 10.94 7.69 -1.25
N LEU A 345 11.65 8.50 -2.06
CA LEU A 345 11.64 9.95 -1.92
C LEU A 345 10.26 10.57 -2.16
N ALA A 346 9.53 10.13 -3.18
CA ALA A 346 8.19 10.64 -3.43
C ALA A 346 7.22 10.28 -2.31
N LEU A 347 7.27 9.03 -1.82
CA LEU A 347 6.43 8.56 -0.73
C LEU A 347 6.75 9.25 0.61
N ALA A 348 8.03 9.55 0.87
CA ALA A 348 8.44 10.31 2.05
C ALA A 348 7.94 11.77 2.03
N VAL A 349 7.97 12.43 0.88
CA VAL A 349 7.57 13.84 0.74
C VAL A 349 6.06 14.03 0.65
N TYR A 350 5.38 13.13 -0.04
CA TYR A 350 3.93 13.22 -0.31
C TYR A 350 3.12 12.23 0.55
N GLY A 351 3.72 11.70 1.60
CA GLY A 351 3.06 10.86 2.58
C GLY A 351 2.01 11.63 3.38
N GLU A 352 1.06 10.89 3.97
CA GLU A 352 -0.10 11.48 4.65
C GLU A 352 0.19 11.83 6.12
N THR A 353 1.25 11.28 6.72
CA THR A 353 1.57 11.42 8.15
C THR A 353 2.96 12.01 8.40
N ASP A 354 3.14 12.69 9.54
CA ASP A 354 4.42 13.28 9.94
C ASP A 354 5.56 12.24 10.04
N ALA A 355 5.21 10.97 10.29
CA ALA A 355 6.16 9.86 10.29
C ALA A 355 6.88 9.68 8.94
N HIS A 356 6.26 10.08 7.82
CA HIS A 356 6.90 10.02 6.51
C HIS A 356 8.07 11.00 6.39
N LEU A 357 7.99 12.16 7.04
CA LEU A 357 9.08 13.14 7.05
C LEU A 357 10.30 12.61 7.84
N LEU A 358 10.08 11.72 8.80
CA LEU A 358 11.16 11.05 9.53
C LEU A 358 11.97 10.07 8.67
N LEU A 359 11.50 9.74 7.46
CA LEU A 359 12.26 8.93 6.48
C LEU A 359 13.34 9.74 5.77
N LEU A 360 13.24 11.07 5.75
CA LEU A 360 14.14 11.93 4.99
C LEU A 360 15.61 11.94 5.46
N PRO A 361 15.95 11.84 6.76
CA PRO A 361 17.34 11.85 7.21
C PRO A 361 18.23 10.83 6.48
N ASP A 362 19.54 11.07 6.52
CA ASP A 362 20.59 10.20 5.96
C ASP A 362 20.64 10.16 4.43
N LEU A 363 20.18 9.07 3.80
CA LEU A 363 20.37 8.86 2.36
C LEU A 363 19.48 9.80 1.54
N LEU A 364 18.21 9.93 1.91
CA LEU A 364 17.25 10.76 1.18
C LEU A 364 17.63 12.25 1.31
N GLU A 365 18.06 12.68 2.49
CA GLU A 365 18.55 14.04 2.74
C GLU A 365 19.77 14.36 1.87
N LYS A 366 20.77 13.47 1.83
CA LYS A 366 21.95 13.62 0.96
C LYS A 366 21.56 13.70 -0.51
N LEU A 367 20.60 12.88 -0.94
CA LEU A 367 20.09 12.89 -2.31
C LEU A 367 19.40 14.23 -2.64
N VAL A 368 18.48 14.69 -1.78
CA VAL A 368 17.77 15.97 -1.93
C VAL A 368 18.77 17.13 -1.94
N GLN A 369 19.74 17.13 -1.03
CA GLN A 369 20.77 18.16 -0.95
C GLN A 369 21.65 18.18 -2.21
N ARG A 370 21.97 17.01 -2.78
CA ARG A 370 22.69 16.93 -4.05
C ARG A 370 21.87 17.48 -5.21
N LYS A 371 20.57 17.17 -5.27
CA LYS A 371 19.65 17.73 -6.28
C LYS A 371 19.50 19.24 -6.13
N TRP A 372 19.42 19.74 -4.90
CA TRP A 372 19.34 21.16 -4.59
C TRP A 372 20.58 21.92 -5.04
N THR A 373 21.77 21.45 -4.66
CA THR A 373 23.05 22.09 -5.01
C THR A 373 23.36 22.05 -6.50
N THR A 374 23.00 20.96 -7.18
CA THR A 374 23.30 20.77 -8.62
C THR A 374 22.31 21.51 -9.52
N TYR A 375 21.01 21.38 -9.24
CA TYR A 375 19.94 21.85 -10.13
C TYR A 375 19.03 22.87 -9.46
N GLY A 376 18.47 22.51 -8.30
CA GLY A 376 17.36 23.25 -7.67
C GLY A 376 17.69 24.71 -7.36
N ARG A 377 18.88 24.97 -6.81
CA ARG A 377 19.33 26.31 -6.41
C ARG A 377 19.44 27.26 -7.60
N LYS A 378 20.05 26.81 -8.70
CA LYS A 378 20.19 27.61 -9.93
C LYS A 378 18.82 27.91 -10.55
N THR A 379 17.95 26.90 -10.61
CA THR A 379 16.60 27.07 -11.14
C THR A 379 15.77 28.03 -10.29
N LEU A 380 15.85 27.92 -8.96
CA LEU A 380 15.12 28.84 -8.07
C LEU A 380 15.61 30.28 -8.23
N TYR A 381 16.92 30.53 -8.26
CA TYR A 381 17.44 31.89 -8.45
C TYR A 381 17.11 32.48 -9.81
N LYS A 382 17.12 31.67 -10.88
CA LYS A 382 16.67 32.11 -12.20
C LYS A 382 15.19 32.50 -12.17
N GLN A 383 14.34 31.69 -11.54
CA GLN A 383 12.91 32.00 -11.36
C GLN A 383 12.71 33.25 -10.51
N PHE A 384 13.50 33.41 -9.45
CA PHE A 384 13.45 34.59 -8.58
C PHE A 384 13.82 35.86 -9.35
N PHE A 385 14.89 35.82 -10.15
CA PHE A 385 15.31 36.95 -10.99
C PHE A 385 14.21 37.38 -11.96
N TRP A 386 13.62 36.45 -12.72
CA TRP A 386 12.52 36.78 -13.64
C TRP A 386 11.27 37.28 -12.91
N PHE A 387 10.99 36.72 -11.74
CA PHE A 387 9.88 37.18 -10.90
C PHE A 387 10.10 38.61 -10.39
N VAL A 388 11.33 38.97 -9.97
CA VAL A 388 11.65 40.35 -9.56
C VAL A 388 11.44 41.33 -10.71
N LEU A 389 11.90 41.00 -11.93
CA LEU A 389 11.66 41.84 -13.11
C LEU A 389 10.16 42.01 -13.40
N TYR A 390 9.40 40.92 -13.32
CA TYR A 390 7.94 40.94 -13.50
C TYR A 390 7.22 41.76 -12.40
N PHE A 391 7.66 41.64 -11.16
CA PHE A 391 7.10 42.42 -10.06
C PHE A 391 7.39 43.91 -10.22
N LEU A 392 8.60 44.26 -10.63
CA LEU A 392 8.97 45.65 -10.93
C LEU A 392 8.16 46.20 -12.11
N SER A 393 7.90 45.41 -13.16
CA SER A 393 7.05 45.85 -14.28
C SER A 393 5.63 46.13 -13.83
N ILE A 394 5.03 45.27 -13.00
CA ILE A 394 3.71 45.49 -12.41
C ILE A 394 3.68 46.73 -11.52
N MET A 395 4.69 46.91 -10.66
CA MET A 395 4.78 48.04 -9.75
C MET A 395 4.93 49.36 -10.50
N ILE A 396 5.80 49.42 -11.51
CA ILE A 396 5.98 50.62 -12.33
C ILE A 396 4.71 50.89 -13.15
N CYS A 397 4.08 49.85 -13.71
CA CYS A 397 2.80 49.97 -14.42
C CYS A 397 1.70 50.57 -13.53
N PHE A 398 1.59 50.11 -12.28
CA PHE A 398 0.65 50.66 -11.31
C PHE A 398 0.94 52.13 -10.97
N MET A 399 2.21 52.49 -10.74
CA MET A 399 2.59 53.86 -10.36
C MET A 399 2.50 54.86 -11.52
N LEU A 400 2.69 54.40 -12.76
CA LEU A 400 2.54 55.24 -13.96
C LEU A 400 1.09 55.40 -14.38
N ARG A 401 0.14 54.69 -13.77
CA ARG A 401 -1.27 54.82 -14.10
C ARG A 401 -1.79 56.19 -13.65
N PRO A 402 -2.51 56.93 -14.51
CA PRO A 402 -3.11 58.19 -14.13
C PRO A 402 -4.15 58.02 -13.03
N THR A 403 -4.11 58.89 -12.02
CA THR A 403 -5.09 58.86 -10.93
C THR A 403 -6.47 59.29 -11.42
N PRO A 404 -7.57 58.93 -10.73
CA PRO A 404 -8.91 59.40 -11.07
C PRO A 404 -9.03 60.94 -11.15
N PHE A 405 -8.18 61.66 -10.41
CA PHE A 405 -8.11 63.13 -10.47
C PHE A 405 -7.42 63.61 -11.76
N GLU A 406 -6.25 63.04 -12.09
CA GLU A 406 -5.52 63.34 -13.34
C GLU A 406 -6.37 63.00 -14.58
N ARG A 407 -7.28 62.03 -14.50
CA ARG A 407 -8.16 61.67 -15.62
C ARG A 407 -9.21 62.72 -15.97
N ASN A 408 -9.58 63.58 -15.01
CA ASN A 408 -10.57 64.64 -15.19
C ASN A 408 -9.95 65.95 -15.69
N GLU A 409 -8.62 66.01 -15.88
CA GLU A 409 -7.95 67.15 -16.49
C GLU A 409 -8.09 67.13 -18.02
N VAL A 410 -8.10 68.32 -18.64
CA VAL A 410 -8.38 68.54 -20.07
C VAL A 410 -7.35 67.85 -21.02
N ASN A 411 -6.18 67.46 -20.51
CA ASN A 411 -5.08 66.84 -21.27
C ASN A 411 -4.79 65.38 -20.83
N ASN A 412 -5.82 64.58 -20.60
CA ASN A 412 -5.62 63.18 -20.22
C ASN A 412 -5.40 62.29 -21.47
N ASP A 413 -4.17 61.76 -21.62
CA ASP A 413 -3.78 60.88 -22.73
C ASP A 413 -4.13 59.39 -22.49
N LEU A 414 -4.90 59.05 -21.46
CA LEU A 414 -5.17 57.67 -21.08
C LEU A 414 -6.13 56.97 -22.07
N ILE A 415 -5.60 56.49 -23.19
CA ILE A 415 -6.40 55.96 -24.32
C ILE A 415 -6.64 54.45 -24.25
N CYS A 416 -7.82 54.00 -24.64
CA CYS A 416 -8.15 52.58 -24.68
C CYS A 416 -7.30 51.80 -25.69
N LEU A 417 -7.01 50.53 -25.39
CA LEU A 417 -6.16 49.72 -26.26
C LEU A 417 -6.75 49.50 -27.67
N LEU A 418 -8.08 49.56 -27.81
CA LEU A 418 -8.77 49.42 -29.10
C LEU A 418 -8.63 50.68 -29.97
N GLU A 419 -8.60 51.86 -29.33
CA GLU A 419 -8.47 53.17 -29.98
C GLU A 419 -7.00 53.54 -30.26
N LEU A 420 -6.07 52.80 -29.66
CA LEU A 420 -4.63 52.96 -29.84
C LEU A 420 -4.14 52.69 -31.28
N ALA A 421 -4.93 51.99 -32.09
CA ALA A 421 -4.59 51.67 -33.48
C ALA A 421 -4.65 52.89 -34.42
N ASP A 422 -5.44 53.91 -34.06
CA ASP A 422 -5.72 55.07 -34.90
C ASP A 422 -4.88 56.32 -34.53
N ILE A 423 -4.00 56.21 -33.52
CA ILE A 423 -3.25 57.34 -32.94
C ILE A 423 -1.75 57.24 -33.25
N HIS A 424 -1.14 58.37 -33.61
CA HIS A 424 0.31 58.45 -33.77
C HIS A 424 1.00 58.48 -32.40
N TRP A 425 1.84 57.48 -32.14
CA TRP A 425 2.59 57.30 -30.89
C TRP A 425 3.42 58.51 -30.43
N SER A 426 3.71 59.45 -31.33
CA SER A 426 4.43 60.71 -31.04
C SER A 426 3.60 61.73 -30.25
N GLU A 427 2.28 61.54 -30.13
CA GLU A 427 1.37 62.47 -29.45
C GLU A 427 1.13 62.09 -27.97
N LEU A 428 1.53 60.90 -27.53
CA LEU A 428 1.35 60.46 -26.15
C LEU A 428 2.46 60.96 -25.23
N SER A 429 2.07 61.35 -24.02
CA SER A 429 3.01 61.53 -22.91
C SER A 429 3.87 60.28 -22.67
N ALA A 430 5.16 60.48 -22.38
CA ALA A 430 6.10 59.40 -22.07
C ALA A 430 5.60 58.49 -20.92
N LYS A 431 4.86 59.04 -19.94
CA LYS A 431 4.24 58.30 -18.83
C LYS A 431 3.25 57.25 -19.37
N THR A 432 2.35 57.67 -20.25
CA THR A 432 1.31 56.81 -20.82
C THR A 432 1.87 55.81 -21.82
N TYR A 433 2.87 56.22 -22.61
CA TYR A 433 3.59 55.33 -23.51
C TYR A 433 4.21 54.14 -22.75
N ILE A 434 4.94 54.42 -21.67
CA ILE A 434 5.60 53.38 -20.86
C ILE A 434 4.55 52.52 -20.15
N TYR A 435 3.44 53.11 -19.67
CA TYR A 435 2.32 52.36 -19.09
C TYR A 435 1.80 51.28 -20.03
N HIS A 436 1.46 51.63 -21.28
CA HIS A 436 0.89 50.67 -22.24
C HIS A 436 1.87 49.53 -22.56
N ILE A 437 3.15 49.84 -22.73
CA ILE A 437 4.19 48.83 -22.96
C ILE A 437 4.30 47.89 -21.77
N LEU A 438 4.40 48.42 -20.55
CA LEU A 438 4.52 47.60 -19.34
C LEU A 438 3.25 46.79 -19.07
N ASN A 439 2.07 47.32 -19.40
CA ASN A 439 0.82 46.58 -19.32
C ASN A 439 0.85 45.37 -20.27
N ILE A 440 1.17 45.57 -21.55
CA ILE A 440 1.31 44.47 -22.54
C ILE A 440 2.36 43.44 -22.08
N VAL A 441 3.54 43.89 -21.65
CA VAL A 441 4.62 43.00 -21.17
C VAL A 441 4.16 42.20 -19.95
N SER A 442 3.46 42.82 -19.00
CA SER A 442 2.95 42.16 -17.80
C SER A 442 1.82 41.18 -18.12
N THR A 443 0.94 41.50 -19.07
CA THR A 443 -0.09 40.58 -19.57
C THR A 443 0.52 39.37 -20.26
N ILE A 444 1.51 39.57 -21.14
CA ILE A 444 2.23 38.47 -21.81
C ILE A 444 2.93 37.60 -20.76
N GLY A 445 3.59 38.21 -19.77
CA GLY A 445 4.23 37.48 -18.66
C GLY A 445 3.23 36.61 -17.88
N ALA A 446 2.06 37.15 -17.54
CA ALA A 446 0.99 36.41 -16.87
C ALA A 446 0.46 35.25 -17.73
N ALA A 447 0.20 35.49 -19.02
CA ALA A 447 -0.27 34.48 -19.96
C ALA A 447 0.75 33.34 -20.15
N LEU A 448 2.04 33.68 -20.27
CA LEU A 448 3.12 32.70 -20.36
C LEU A 448 3.23 31.85 -19.09
N TYR A 449 3.06 32.45 -17.90
CA TYR A 449 3.05 31.69 -16.64
C TYR A 449 1.86 30.71 -16.58
N ILE A 450 0.67 31.15 -16.99
CA ILE A 450 -0.54 30.29 -17.07
C ILE A 450 -0.33 29.16 -18.09
N TYR A 451 0.29 29.44 -19.23
CA TYR A 451 0.63 28.42 -20.23
C TYR A 451 1.64 27.40 -19.69
N GLN A 452 2.71 27.86 -19.04
CA GLN A 452 3.70 26.99 -18.39
C GLN A 452 3.07 26.11 -17.31
N LEU A 453 2.08 26.65 -16.59
CA LEU A 453 1.34 25.89 -15.60
C LEU A 453 0.63 24.68 -16.23
N HIS A 454 -0.04 24.85 -17.38
CA HIS A 454 -0.68 23.74 -18.07
C HIS A 454 0.33 22.62 -18.41
N SER A 455 1.50 22.98 -18.94
CA SER A 455 2.58 22.02 -19.20
C SER A 455 3.09 21.34 -17.92
N HIS A 456 3.19 22.08 -16.82
CA HIS A 456 3.64 21.53 -15.54
C HIS A 456 2.64 20.51 -14.97
N VAL A 457 1.34 20.84 -15.00
CA VAL A 457 0.26 19.94 -14.56
C VAL A 457 0.21 18.67 -15.42
N ARG A 458 0.42 18.79 -16.73
CA ARG A 458 0.49 17.62 -17.63
C ARG A 458 1.63 16.66 -17.26
N ASN A 459 2.79 17.20 -16.85
CA ASN A 459 3.96 16.40 -16.50
C ASN A 459 3.91 15.81 -15.09
N VAL A 460 3.41 16.57 -14.11
CA VAL A 460 3.34 16.15 -12.70
C VAL A 460 2.07 15.38 -12.38
N GLY A 461 0.96 15.70 -13.05
CA GLY A 461 -0.39 15.21 -12.81
C GLY A 461 -1.18 16.07 -11.81
N TRP A 462 -2.51 16.07 -11.97
CA TRP A 462 -3.44 16.91 -11.22
C TRP A 462 -3.34 16.74 -9.69
N ASN A 463 -3.41 15.51 -9.19
CA ASN A 463 -3.44 15.26 -7.74
C ASN A 463 -2.20 15.81 -7.02
N MET A 464 -1.01 15.55 -7.59
CA MET A 464 0.26 15.99 -7.02
C MET A 464 0.45 17.49 -7.13
N TYR A 465 -0.04 18.10 -8.22
CA TYR A 465 -0.02 19.54 -8.38
C TYR A 465 -0.86 20.24 -7.30
N PHE A 466 -2.10 19.78 -7.07
CA PHE A 466 -2.95 20.34 -6.03
C PHE A 466 -2.40 20.12 -4.62
N LEU A 467 -1.83 18.94 -4.36
CA LEU A 467 -1.12 18.67 -3.10
C LEU A 467 0.09 19.59 -2.91
N SER A 468 0.83 19.88 -3.98
CA SER A 468 1.90 20.89 -3.91
C SER A 468 1.36 22.30 -3.71
N LEU A 469 0.19 22.64 -4.24
CA LEU A 469 -0.40 23.96 -4.06
C LEU A 469 -0.90 24.17 -2.63
N SER A 470 -1.51 23.15 -2.02
CA SER A 470 -1.98 23.24 -0.62
C SER A 470 -0.83 23.52 0.34
N GLY A 471 0.34 22.93 0.11
CA GLY A 471 1.55 23.22 0.89
C GLY A 471 2.16 24.61 0.66
N PHE A 472 1.78 25.32 -0.42
CA PHE A 472 2.35 26.63 -0.77
C PHE A 472 1.26 27.63 -1.22
N PRO A 473 0.48 28.21 -0.29
CA PRO A 473 -0.63 29.12 -0.61
C PRO A 473 -0.17 30.36 -1.41
N ALA A 474 1.06 30.83 -1.21
CA ALA A 474 1.64 31.93 -2.00
C ALA A 474 1.68 31.65 -3.52
N LYS A 475 1.74 30.37 -3.96
CA LYS A 475 1.64 30.03 -5.38
C LYS A 475 0.22 30.22 -5.92
N VAL A 476 -0.79 29.86 -5.14
CA VAL A 476 -2.21 29.98 -5.50
C VAL A 476 -2.59 31.46 -5.63
N ILE A 477 -2.20 32.26 -4.64
CA ILE A 477 -2.45 33.70 -4.61
C ILE A 477 -1.81 34.40 -5.83
N PHE A 478 -0.56 34.04 -6.17
CA PHE A 478 0.10 34.55 -7.36
C PHE A 478 -0.60 34.13 -8.67
N LEU A 479 -1.12 32.91 -8.73
CA LEU A 479 -1.87 32.44 -9.90
C LEU A 479 -3.16 33.25 -10.09
N ILE A 480 -3.88 33.57 -9.00
CA ILE A 480 -5.04 34.46 -9.02
C ILE A 480 -4.64 35.84 -9.57
N SER A 481 -3.51 36.39 -9.11
CA SER A 481 -2.97 37.65 -9.65
C SER A 481 -2.72 37.60 -11.16
N CYS A 482 -2.19 36.48 -11.68
CA CYS A 482 -1.95 36.31 -13.12
C CYS A 482 -3.27 36.34 -13.91
N PHE A 483 -4.31 35.65 -13.45
CA PHE A 483 -5.62 35.69 -14.09
C PHE A 483 -6.25 37.09 -14.05
N LEU A 484 -6.13 37.79 -12.92
CA LEU A 484 -6.58 39.17 -12.80
C LEU A 484 -5.81 40.10 -13.73
N THR A 485 -4.51 39.88 -13.95
CA THR A 485 -3.70 40.68 -14.89
C THR A 485 -4.14 40.48 -16.34
N VAL A 486 -4.51 39.25 -16.73
CA VAL A 486 -5.08 38.99 -18.07
C VAL A 486 -6.48 39.60 -18.20
N PHE A 487 -7.30 39.52 -17.16
CA PHE A 487 -8.62 40.15 -17.13
C PHE A 487 -8.51 41.68 -17.20
N ASN A 488 -7.54 42.28 -16.50
CA ASN A 488 -7.28 43.71 -16.52
C ASN A 488 -6.98 44.22 -17.94
N PHE A 489 -6.21 43.45 -18.73
CA PHE A 489 -6.01 43.76 -20.15
C PHE A 489 -7.32 43.85 -20.94
N THR A 490 -8.29 42.96 -20.65
CA THR A 490 -9.63 43.04 -21.29
C THR A 490 -10.44 44.25 -20.82
N LEU A 491 -10.35 44.63 -19.54
CA LEU A 491 -10.97 45.87 -19.05
C LEU A 491 -10.41 47.09 -19.78
N ARG A 492 -9.09 47.09 -20.03
CA ARG A 492 -8.42 48.17 -20.75
C ARG A 492 -8.73 48.21 -22.25
N LEU A 493 -9.08 47.08 -22.86
CA LEU A 493 -9.60 47.04 -24.23
C LEU A 493 -10.95 47.75 -24.36
N PHE A 494 -11.79 47.68 -23.32
CA PHE A 494 -13.16 48.24 -23.30
C PHE A 494 -13.31 49.53 -22.48
N CYS A 495 -12.21 50.17 -22.06
CA CYS A 495 -12.23 51.45 -21.33
C CYS A 495 -12.90 51.43 -19.94
N PHE A 496 -12.91 50.29 -19.23
CA PHE A 496 -13.52 50.22 -17.89
C PHE A 496 -12.56 50.69 -16.78
N ASP A 497 -12.26 51.98 -16.76
CA ASP A 497 -11.16 52.55 -15.95
C ASP A 497 -11.33 52.38 -14.43
N GLU A 498 -12.55 52.58 -13.90
CA GLU A 498 -12.84 52.47 -12.45
C GLU A 498 -12.65 51.04 -11.94
N ILE A 499 -13.15 50.05 -12.68
CA ILE A 499 -13.02 48.63 -12.31
C ILE A 499 -11.56 48.22 -12.41
N GLU A 500 -10.87 48.69 -13.46
CA GLU A 500 -9.46 48.43 -13.66
C GLU A 500 -8.60 48.97 -12.49
N ASP A 501 -8.96 50.11 -11.87
CA ASP A 501 -8.25 50.67 -10.68
C ASP A 501 -8.31 49.74 -9.49
N ILE A 502 -9.51 49.24 -9.20
CA ILE A 502 -9.73 48.29 -8.11
C ILE A 502 -8.93 47.01 -8.36
N VAL A 503 -8.95 46.51 -9.61
CA VAL A 503 -8.25 45.28 -9.99
C VAL A 503 -6.73 45.44 -9.89
N TRP A 504 -6.16 46.59 -10.29
CA TRP A 504 -4.72 46.85 -10.15
C TRP A 504 -4.24 46.85 -8.70
N ILE A 505 -4.99 47.46 -7.77
CA ILE A 505 -4.66 47.45 -6.34
C ILE A 505 -4.57 46.01 -5.83
N ILE A 506 -5.52 45.16 -6.23
CA ILE A 506 -5.53 43.74 -5.85
C ILE A 506 -4.34 43.01 -6.46
N ILE A 507 -4.08 43.18 -7.76
CA ILE A 507 -2.96 42.52 -8.48
C ILE A 507 -1.63 42.78 -7.76
N VAL A 508 -1.33 44.03 -7.42
CA VAL A 508 -0.05 44.41 -6.80
C VAL A 508 0.15 43.70 -5.46
N GLN A 509 -0.87 43.70 -4.61
CA GLN A 509 -0.81 43.06 -3.29
C GLN A 509 -0.65 41.53 -3.40
N LEU A 510 -1.44 40.88 -4.25
CA LEU A 510 -1.38 39.43 -4.42
C LEU A 510 -0.06 38.99 -5.07
N THR A 511 0.51 39.82 -5.95
CA THR A 511 1.81 39.54 -6.58
C THR A 511 2.95 39.59 -5.56
N ALA A 512 2.93 40.56 -4.64
CA ALA A 512 3.98 40.73 -3.62
C ALA A 512 4.09 39.50 -2.69
N ILE A 513 2.99 38.83 -2.37
CA ILE A 513 2.97 37.64 -1.49
C ILE A 513 3.88 36.52 -2.03
N LYS A 514 4.11 36.45 -3.34
CA LYS A 514 4.97 35.45 -3.96
C LYS A 514 6.44 35.54 -3.53
N PHE A 515 6.92 36.68 -3.01
CA PHE A 515 8.27 36.77 -2.42
C PHE A 515 8.49 35.76 -1.29
N LEU A 516 7.47 35.51 -0.47
CA LEU A 516 7.53 34.54 0.64
C LEU A 516 7.88 33.13 0.15
N PHE A 517 7.45 32.76 -1.06
CA PHE A 517 7.79 31.47 -1.65
C PHE A 517 9.28 31.33 -1.97
N PHE A 518 9.97 32.42 -2.28
CA PHE A 518 11.40 32.40 -2.60
C PHE A 518 12.30 32.44 -1.37
N CYS A 519 11.81 32.96 -0.23
CA CYS A 519 12.54 32.99 1.03
C CYS A 519 13.07 31.61 1.47
N ARG A 520 12.34 30.53 1.15
CA ARG A 520 12.75 29.14 1.44
C ARG A 520 14.06 28.70 0.78
N GLY A 521 14.49 29.40 -0.27
CA GLY A 521 15.74 29.10 -0.98
C GLY A 521 16.99 29.62 -0.27
N PHE A 522 16.81 30.46 0.76
CA PHE A 522 17.88 31.11 1.49
C PHE A 522 18.00 30.49 2.88
N LYS A 523 19.18 29.95 3.19
CA LYS A 523 19.45 29.24 4.44
C LYS A 523 19.20 30.09 5.71
N SER A 524 19.26 31.42 5.60
CA SER A 524 19.05 32.34 6.73
C SER A 524 17.58 32.65 7.02
N VAL A 525 16.67 32.37 6.08
CA VAL A 525 15.24 32.76 6.14
C VAL A 525 14.31 31.56 6.01
N GLY A 526 14.73 30.52 5.29
CA GLY A 526 14.03 29.26 5.21
C GLY A 526 14.12 28.47 6.52
N PRO A 527 13.10 27.64 6.82
CA PRO A 527 13.12 26.70 7.95
C PRO A 527 14.23 25.64 7.82
#